data_AF-A0A3L6JCW6-F1
#
_entry.id   AF-A0A3L6JCW6-F1
#
_cell.length_a   1.000
_cell.length_b   1.000
_cell.length_c   1.000
_cell.angle_alpha   90.00
_cell.angle_beta   90.00
_cell.angle_gamma   90.00
#
_symmetry.space_group_name_H-M   'P 1'
#
loop_
_entity.id
_entity.type
_entity.pdbx_description
1 polymer ?
#
loop_
_entity_poly.entity_id
_entity_poly.type
_entity_poly.pdbx_seq_one_letter_code
_entity_poly.pdbx_strand_id
1 'polypeptide(L)'
;MAFCVMVKGPCRGKMCDFWARVKIRKSTLDGLVIGIQESMVKCHNEKALSFDEAARDYWDKLGVRNIRRLREEEPDLYEKMKQAEAIAHDHFVE
;
A
#
# COMPACT_ATOMS: atom_id res chain seq x y z
N MET A 1 13.66 2.68 24.14
CA MET A 1 12.76 2.96 22.99
C MET A 1 12.09 4.31 23.23
N ALA A 2 12.22 5.26 22.31
CA ALA A 2 11.52 6.55 22.43
C ALA A 2 10.03 6.37 22.17
N PHE A 3 9.17 7.06 22.92
CA PHE A 3 7.72 7.09 22.67
C PHE A 3 7.42 8.02 21.48
N CYS A 4 6.52 7.62 20.59
CA CYS A 4 6.11 8.40 19.42
C CYS A 4 4.65 8.83 19.58
N VAL A 5 4.43 10.14 19.64
CA VAL A 5 3.11 10.75 19.81
C VAL A 5 2.18 10.43 18.64
N MET A 6 2.74 10.27 17.42
CA MET A 6 1.97 9.98 16.20
C MET A 6 1.30 8.61 16.24
N VAL A 7 2.03 7.57 16.67
CA VAL A 7 1.49 6.19 16.79
C VAL A 7 1.03 5.85 18.20
N LYS A 8 1.07 6.83 19.12
CA LYS A 8 0.79 6.68 20.57
C LYS A 8 1.43 5.43 21.18
N GLY A 9 2.70 5.19 20.85
CA GLY A 9 3.40 3.95 21.22
C GLY A 9 4.90 4.01 20.94
N PRO A 10 5.62 2.88 21.01
CA PRO A 10 7.05 2.83 20.72
C PRO A 10 7.36 3.36 19.32
N CYS A 11 8.31 4.29 19.22
CA CYS A 11 8.78 4.83 17.96
C CYS A 11 9.36 3.72 17.08
N ARG A 12 8.89 3.67 15.83
CA ARG A 12 9.24 2.64 14.85
C ARG A 12 10.38 3.08 13.91
N GLY A 13 10.90 4.30 14.07
CA GLY A 13 12.00 4.83 13.27
C GLY A 13 11.72 4.72 11.76
N LYS A 14 12.68 4.18 11.00
CA LYS A 14 12.56 3.97 9.55
C LYS A 14 11.48 2.97 9.13
N MET A 15 10.99 2.14 10.06
CA MET A 15 9.91 1.18 9.84
C MET A 15 8.52 1.77 10.14
N CYS A 16 8.43 3.08 10.44
CA CYS A 16 7.17 3.75 10.68
C CYS A 16 6.40 3.95 9.37
N ASP A 17 5.24 3.32 9.26
CA ASP A 17 4.31 3.38 8.13
C ASP A 17 3.03 4.18 8.45
N PHE A 18 2.99 4.89 9.59
CA PHE A 18 1.80 5.60 10.08
C PHE A 18 1.14 6.49 9.03
N TRP A 19 1.94 7.32 8.35
CA TRP A 19 1.41 8.21 7.32
C TRP A 19 0.89 7.48 6.09
N ALA A 20 1.49 6.34 5.73
CA ALA A 20 0.98 5.51 4.66
C ALA A 20 -0.40 4.95 5.02
N ARG A 21 -0.57 4.48 6.27
CA ARG A 21 -1.86 3.98 6.75
C ARG A 21 -2.94 5.06 6.78
N VAL A 22 -2.60 6.27 7.23
CA VAL A 22 -3.50 7.44 7.19
C VAL A 22 -3.90 7.77 5.76
N LYS A 23 -2.95 7.77 4.81
CA LYS A 23 -3.24 8.00 3.39
C LYS A 23 -4.22 6.96 2.85
N ILE A 24 -3.93 5.66 3.03
CA ILE A 24 -4.78 4.56 2.56
C ILE A 24 -6.19 4.63 3.16
N ARG A 25 -6.30 4.99 4.45
CA ARG A 25 -7.60 5.17 5.11
C ARG A 25 -8.41 6.29 4.47
N LYS A 26 -7.77 7.41 4.13
CA LYS A 26 -8.42 8.58 3.53
C LYS A 26 -8.70 8.43 2.03
N SER A 27 -7.93 7.63 1.32
CA SER A 27 -8.17 7.35 -0.10
C SER A 27 -9.47 6.60 -0.32
N THR A 28 -10.14 6.82 -1.44
CA THR A 28 -11.24 5.95 -1.90
C THR A 28 -10.68 4.63 -2.44
N LEU A 29 -11.52 3.60 -2.58
CA LEU A 29 -11.11 2.34 -3.20
C LEU A 29 -10.65 2.58 -4.65
N ASP A 30 -11.44 3.32 -5.43
CA ASP A 30 -11.10 3.67 -6.82
C ASP A 30 -9.78 4.44 -6.93
N GLY A 31 -9.51 5.37 -6.00
CA GLY A 31 -8.26 6.13 -6.00
C GLY A 31 -7.03 5.25 -5.75
N LEU A 32 -7.18 4.17 -4.97
CA LEU A 32 -6.13 3.18 -4.76
C LEU A 32 -5.95 2.30 -6.01
N VAL A 33 -7.05 1.87 -6.64
CA VAL A 33 -7.04 1.10 -7.90
C VAL A 33 -6.29 1.86 -8.99
N ILE A 34 -6.65 3.13 -9.22
CA ILE A 34 -6.00 3.99 -10.22
C ILE A 34 -4.50 4.11 -9.93
N GLY A 35 -4.10 4.31 -8.67
CA GLY A 35 -2.68 4.41 -8.30
C GLY A 35 -1.88 3.13 -8.55
N ILE A 36 -2.49 1.96 -8.33
CA ILE A 36 -1.88 0.66 -8.66
C ILE A 36 -1.72 0.55 -10.18
N GLN A 37 -2.77 0.85 -10.96
CA GLN A 37 -2.73 0.81 -12.42
C GLN A 37 -1.68 1.76 -13.01
N GLU A 38 -1.57 2.99 -12.51
CA GLU A 38 -0.52 3.93 -12.93
C GLU A 38 0.90 3.38 -12.66
N SER A 39 1.06 2.67 -11.54
CA SER A 39 2.34 2.04 -11.20
C SER A 39 2.65 0.88 -12.15
N MET A 40 1.64 0.11 -12.55
CA MET A 40 1.76 -0.95 -13.56
C MET A 40 2.14 -0.41 -14.93
N VAL A 41 1.48 0.66 -15.42
CA VAL A 41 1.78 1.27 -16.72
C VAL A 41 3.21 1.81 -16.76
N LYS A 42 3.68 2.44 -15.67
CA LYS A 42 5.07 2.88 -15.55
C LYS A 42 6.03 1.69 -15.60
N CYS A 43 5.72 0.62 -14.88
CA CYS A 43 6.55 -0.59 -14.89
C CYS A 43 6.58 -1.22 -16.29
N HIS A 44 5.44 -1.43 -16.97
CA HIS A 44 5.39 -2.05 -18.29
C HIS A 44 6.30 -1.35 -19.33
N ASN A 45 6.49 -0.04 -19.21
CA ASN A 45 7.38 0.71 -20.09
C ASN A 45 8.88 0.58 -19.76
N GLU A 46 9.24 0.25 -18.52
CA GLU A 46 10.61 0.29 -18.04
C GLU A 46 11.19 -1.10 -17.72
N LYS A 47 10.37 -2.04 -17.21
CA LYS A 47 10.71 -3.43 -16.88
C LYS A 47 9.42 -4.27 -16.85
N ALA A 48 9.40 -5.43 -17.53
CA ALA A 48 8.29 -6.39 -17.46
C ALA A 48 8.16 -7.02 -16.06
N LEU A 49 7.71 -6.23 -15.08
CA LEU A 49 7.43 -6.63 -13.71
C LEU A 49 6.05 -7.28 -13.65
N SER A 50 5.90 -8.27 -12.77
CA SER A 50 4.60 -8.90 -12.51
C SER A 50 3.65 -7.94 -11.78
N PHE A 51 2.34 -8.22 -11.84
CA PHE A 51 1.32 -7.45 -11.12
C PHE A 51 1.66 -7.28 -9.63
N ASP A 52 2.05 -8.37 -8.97
CA ASP A 52 2.40 -8.39 -7.54
C ASP A 52 3.56 -7.44 -7.21
N GLU A 53 4.53 -7.32 -8.12
CA GLU A 53 5.67 -6.42 -7.95
C GLU A 53 5.27 -4.97 -8.13
N ALA A 54 4.43 -4.66 -9.12
CA ALA A 54 3.91 -3.30 -9.34
C ALA A 54 3.00 -2.84 -8.18
N ALA A 55 2.13 -3.72 -7.69
CA ALA A 55 1.30 -3.44 -6.51
C ALA A 55 2.16 -3.21 -5.26
N ARG A 56 3.18 -4.04 -5.03
CA ARG A 56 4.11 -3.87 -3.91
C ARG A 56 4.89 -2.56 -4.01
N ASP A 57 5.36 -2.20 -5.20
CA ASP A 57 6.07 -0.95 -5.46
C ASP A 57 5.16 0.28 -5.18
N TYR A 58 3.90 0.23 -5.59
CA TYR A 58 2.92 1.26 -5.24
C TYR A 58 2.79 1.45 -3.72
N TRP A 59 2.63 0.35 -2.97
CA TRP A 59 2.53 0.42 -1.51
C TRP A 59 3.81 0.93 -0.85
N ASP A 60 4.99 0.54 -1.34
CA ASP A 60 6.27 1.05 -0.83
C ASP A 60 6.43 2.55 -1.10
N LYS A 61 6.05 3.01 -2.29
CA LYS A 61 6.01 4.44 -2.67
C LYS A 61 5.05 5.24 -1.79
N LEU A 62 3.91 4.66 -1.39
CA LEU A 62 3.01 5.24 -0.41
C LEU A 62 3.60 5.29 1.01
N GLY A 63 4.61 4.47 1.29
CA GLY A 63 5.35 4.39 2.55
C GLY A 63 4.96 3.20 3.43
N VAL A 64 4.31 2.17 2.88
CA VAL A 64 3.98 0.94 3.61
C VAL A 64 5.27 0.12 3.77
N ARG A 65 5.80 0.07 4.99
CA ARG A 65 7.08 -0.62 5.27
C ARG A 65 6.91 -2.03 5.83
N ASN A 66 5.74 -2.38 6.37
CA ASN A 66 5.51 -3.70 6.96
C ASN A 66 4.05 -4.15 6.81
N ILE A 67 3.77 -4.83 5.70
CA ILE A 67 2.43 -5.36 5.38
C ILE A 67 1.98 -6.41 6.41
N ARG A 68 2.89 -7.27 6.90
CA ARG A 68 2.54 -8.30 7.89
C ARG A 68 1.98 -7.67 9.16
N ARG A 69 2.67 -6.65 9.66
CA ARG A 69 2.23 -5.91 10.85
C ARG A 69 0.95 -5.12 10.60
N LEU A 70 0.79 -4.54 9.41
CA LEU A 70 -0.45 -3.85 9.04
C LEU A 70 -1.64 -4.82 9.09
N ARG A 71 -1.48 -6.04 8.56
CA ARG A 71 -2.49 -7.10 8.65
C ARG A 71 -2.87 -7.45 10.09
N GLU A 72 -1.90 -7.49 11.01
CA GLU A 72 -2.15 -7.79 12.43
C GLU A 72 -2.80 -6.64 13.19
N GLU A 73 -2.34 -5.40 12.96
CA GLU A 73 -2.79 -4.23 13.72
C GLU A 73 -4.09 -3.61 13.17
N GLU A 74 -4.28 -3.66 11.85
CA GLU A 74 -5.37 -2.97 11.13
C GLU A 74 -5.90 -3.87 9.98
N PRO A 75 -6.57 -5.00 10.30
CA PRO A 75 -7.03 -5.97 9.30
C PRO A 75 -7.98 -5.36 8.27
N ASP A 76 -8.88 -4.45 8.67
CA ASP A 76 -9.80 -3.77 7.74
C ASP A 76 -9.06 -2.94 6.68
N LEU A 77 -7.95 -2.31 7.08
CA LEU A 77 -7.12 -1.53 6.17
C LEU A 77 -6.38 -2.45 5.20
N TYR A 78 -5.92 -3.61 5.68
CA TYR A 78 -5.31 -4.64 4.85
C TYR A 78 -6.30 -5.20 3.83
N GLU A 79 -7.52 -5.52 4.23
CA GLU A 79 -8.57 -6.00 3.32
C GLU A 79 -8.88 -4.96 2.24
N LYS A 80 -8.97 -3.68 2.60
CA LYS A 80 -9.13 -2.59 1.62
C LYS A 80 -7.99 -2.55 0.59
N MET A 81 -6.74 -2.75 1.03
CA MET A 81 -5.60 -2.84 0.12
C MET A 81 -5.75 -4.04 -0.83
N LYS A 82 -6.15 -5.20 -0.31
CA LYS A 82 -6.37 -6.41 -1.12
C LYS A 82 -7.53 -6.30 -2.09
N GLN A 83 -8.60 -5.61 -1.72
CA GLN A 83 -9.69 -5.28 -2.63
C GLN A 83 -9.20 -4.38 -3.77
N ALA A 84 -8.40 -3.34 -3.47
CA ALA A 84 -7.84 -2.48 -4.50
C ALA A 84 -6.92 -3.25 -5.47
N GLU A 85 -6.08 -4.15 -4.94
CA GLU A 85 -5.24 -5.05 -5.75
C GLU A 85 -6.08 -5.95 -6.65
N ALA A 86 -7.12 -6.60 -6.11
CA ALA A 86 -7.97 -7.50 -6.90
C ALA A 86 -8.67 -6.78 -8.06
N ILE A 87 -9.24 -5.60 -7.81
CA ILE A 87 -9.90 -4.79 -8.84
C ILE A 87 -8.90 -4.30 -9.89
N ALA A 88 -7.72 -3.83 -9.46
CA ALA A 88 -6.69 -3.37 -10.39
C ALA A 88 -6.15 -4.51 -11.28
N HIS A 89 -6.05 -5.73 -10.73
CA HIS A 89 -5.63 -6.90 -11.49
C HIS A 89 -6.67 -7.29 -12.54
N ASP A 90 -7.95 -7.33 -12.17
CA ASP A 90 -9.06 -7.69 -13.06
C ASP A 90 -9.08 -6.76 -14.29
N HIS A 91 -9.04 -5.44 -14.07
CA HIS A 91 -8.98 -4.43 -15.14
C HIS A 91 -7.72 -4.47 -16.01
N PHE A 92 -6.68 -5.19 -15.61
CA PHE A 92 -5.45 -5.31 -16.40
C PHE A 92 -5.44 -6.55 -17.30
N VAL A 93 -6.26 -7.56 -16.96
CA VAL A 93 -6.34 -8.81 -17.72
C VAL A 93 -7.42 -8.76 -18.81
N GLU A 94 -8.40 -7.85 -18.67
CA GLU A 94 -9.37 -7.50 -19.74
C GLU A 94 -8.76 -6.62 -20.84
#